data_AF-A0A966W156-F1
#
_entry.id   AF-A0A966W156-F1
#
_cell.length_a   1.000
_cell.length_b   1.000
_cell.length_c   1.000
_cell.angle_alpha   90.00
_cell.angle_beta   90.00
_cell.angle_gamma   90.00
#
_symmetry.space_group_name_H-M   'P 1'
#
loop_
_entity.id
_entity.type
_entity.pdbx_description
1 polymer ?
#
loop_
_entity_poly.entity_id
_entity_poly.type
_entity_poly.pdbx_seq_one_letter_code
_entity_poly.pdbx_strand_id
1 'polypeptide(L)'
;MAWLDWRFALTEGTRWLLSLSGYAATAAVFWRVAGCKLLAPPSARELAGLVEKAWPGLRNHLVAAVELAERNAEGKHDSFEFRDLVQEEAAARIKDVKMEVLLPRSLMSGWANAAGLCALVVAGLLIVPSLGFPRQLLRAALPMAAIERVTRTKIQVLEPAAGTRWLAQGDRQAVIVALAGTDTDRAELEVIGAEGRTERMVMSASGDRQFTATVPVGPGTFSFRVRAGDALTQTVKIATRMRPAVLAFTKTYEPPAYAQWPSRTVEEEHGHLTALAGSVADLRMRINQAVRAGEITVVAEGRTNLITLSAPEANVVQARVPVRGTATYQVRLVAAETGLGNQFSPTFEIRAEPDLAPRVTLETPRTDLVVAPDEVVTVNGTAADDVGLASVAQQFQINTGPWLEVPLALANRTNSPVTHRWDLLLLGLATGDRITTRLVAVDLKGTRAESAPAQLVVGAEPSGSKRAKSLAARQQLQEALEAAGKAAAELRKAYTSEAIAKIREGDDVQRQQTVAGAGVALTDVQRQLDRAAKQLDGAMREADAGREAAELTTLGNALSAARRDLLPRAQMDREALAKEMRELPERSNVNEAVKSAQRLADFTAQM
;
A
#
# COMPACT_ATOMS: atom_id res chain seq x y z
N MET A 1 -53.33 -33.71 33.47
CA MET A 1 -52.31 -32.90 32.75
C MET A 1 -51.06 -32.72 33.61
N ALA A 2 -51.12 -32.02 34.75
CA ALA A 2 -49.97 -31.80 35.64
C ALA A 2 -49.16 -33.08 35.97
N TRP A 3 -49.84 -34.17 36.37
CA TRP A 3 -49.18 -35.46 36.66
C TRP A 3 -48.50 -36.09 35.43
N LEU A 4 -49.10 -35.98 34.24
CA LEU A 4 -48.53 -36.48 32.99
C LEU A 4 -47.30 -35.65 32.57
N ASP A 5 -47.35 -34.32 32.73
CA ASP A 5 -46.23 -33.42 32.44
C ASP A 5 -45.06 -33.66 33.40
N TRP A 6 -45.34 -33.98 34.66
CA TRP A 6 -44.33 -34.40 35.62
C TRP A 6 -43.62 -35.70 35.20
N ARG A 7 -44.36 -36.70 34.70
CA ARG A 7 -43.81 -38.05 34.41
C ARG A 7 -43.15 -38.20 33.03
N PHE A 8 -43.68 -37.55 32.00
CA PHE A 8 -43.34 -37.83 30.60
C PHE A 8 -42.76 -36.64 29.80
N ALA A 9 -42.53 -35.47 30.44
CA ALA A 9 -41.97 -34.29 29.80
C ALA A 9 -42.67 -33.95 28.46
N LEU A 10 -43.93 -33.55 28.55
CA LEU A 10 -44.78 -33.31 27.38
C LEU A 10 -44.23 -32.15 26.53
N THR A 11 -44.24 -32.32 25.21
CA THR A 11 -43.93 -31.24 24.25
C THR A 11 -44.96 -30.12 24.36
N GLU A 12 -44.62 -28.91 23.89
CA GLU A 12 -45.54 -27.78 23.94
C GLU A 12 -46.85 -28.07 23.20
N GLY A 13 -46.78 -28.66 21.99
CA GLY A 13 -47.97 -29.05 21.21
C GLY A 13 -48.85 -30.10 21.89
N THR A 14 -48.28 -31.07 22.62
CA THR A 14 -49.08 -32.06 23.35
C THR A 14 -49.74 -31.48 24.58
N ARG A 15 -49.08 -30.51 25.26
CA ARG A 15 -49.71 -29.73 26.34
C ARG A 15 -50.89 -28.91 25.84
N TRP A 16 -50.75 -28.28 24.68
CA TRP A 16 -51.83 -27.56 24.00
C TRP A 16 -53.03 -28.46 23.71
N LEU A 17 -52.80 -29.59 23.04
CA LEU A 17 -53.87 -30.52 22.69
C LEU A 17 -54.60 -31.04 23.92
N LEU A 18 -53.88 -31.46 24.96
CA LEU A 18 -54.48 -31.99 26.18
C LEU A 18 -55.28 -30.93 26.95
N SER A 19 -54.75 -29.71 27.05
CA SER A 19 -55.43 -28.62 27.77
C SER A 19 -56.66 -28.14 27.00
N LEU A 20 -56.54 -27.93 25.69
CA LEU A 20 -57.65 -27.53 24.82
C LEU A 20 -58.74 -28.60 24.78
N SER A 21 -58.37 -29.88 24.72
CA SER A 21 -59.34 -30.98 24.77
C SER A 21 -60.08 -31.01 26.11
N GLY A 22 -59.38 -30.79 27.22
CA GLY A 22 -59.99 -30.68 28.55
C GLY A 22 -60.96 -29.50 28.65
N TYR A 23 -60.56 -28.33 28.16
CA TYR A 23 -61.42 -27.14 28.13
C TYR A 23 -62.62 -27.32 27.21
N ALA A 24 -62.43 -27.86 26.00
CA ALA A 24 -63.50 -28.13 25.06
C ALA A 24 -64.49 -29.17 25.60
N ALA A 25 -64.00 -30.24 26.25
CA ALA A 25 -64.87 -31.22 26.90
C ALA A 25 -65.68 -30.58 28.03
N THR A 26 -65.04 -29.77 28.89
CA THR A 26 -65.72 -29.06 29.98
C THR A 26 -66.75 -28.07 29.44
N ALA A 27 -66.40 -27.31 28.40
CA ALA A 27 -67.30 -26.38 27.72
C ALA A 27 -68.45 -27.11 27.04
N ALA A 28 -68.23 -28.25 26.41
CA ALA A 28 -69.27 -29.06 25.78
C ALA A 28 -70.24 -29.66 26.81
N VAL A 29 -69.73 -30.13 27.96
CA VAL A 29 -70.56 -30.59 29.09
C VAL A 29 -71.37 -29.42 29.64
N PHE A 30 -70.74 -28.29 29.92
CA PHE A 30 -71.42 -27.07 30.38
C PHE A 30 -72.48 -26.61 29.38
N TRP A 31 -72.16 -26.58 28.09
CA TRP A 31 -73.08 -26.20 27.03
C TRP A 31 -74.29 -27.12 26.96
N ARG A 32 -74.08 -28.45 27.02
CA ARG A 32 -75.18 -29.42 27.02
C ARG A 32 -76.07 -29.35 28.26
N VAL A 33 -75.47 -29.16 29.44
CA VAL A 33 -76.20 -29.23 30.72
C VAL A 33 -76.86 -27.90 31.09
N ALA A 34 -76.15 -26.79 30.92
CA ALA A 34 -76.59 -25.47 31.37
C ALA A 34 -76.66 -24.44 30.23
N GLY A 35 -75.66 -24.38 29.34
CA GLY A 35 -75.56 -23.35 28.31
C GLY A 35 -76.75 -23.29 27.35
N CYS A 36 -77.16 -24.43 26.79
CA CYS A 36 -78.35 -24.51 25.93
C CYS A 36 -79.64 -24.08 26.66
N LYS A 37 -79.75 -24.39 27.96
CA LYS A 37 -80.92 -24.07 28.78
C LYS A 37 -80.95 -22.61 29.24
N LEU A 38 -79.80 -21.95 29.32
CA LEU A 38 -79.69 -20.52 29.61
C LEU A 38 -80.00 -19.65 28.38
N LEU A 39 -79.66 -20.11 27.17
CA LEU A 39 -79.91 -19.38 25.92
C LEU A 39 -81.34 -19.55 25.39
N ALA A 40 -81.95 -20.69 25.67
CA ALA A 40 -83.37 -20.94 25.44
C ALA A 40 -84.02 -21.29 26.78
N PRO A 41 -84.30 -20.28 27.63
CA PRO A 41 -84.98 -20.53 28.89
C PRO A 41 -86.35 -21.18 28.61
N PRO A 42 -86.77 -22.15 29.42
CA PRO A 42 -88.09 -22.76 29.29
C PRO A 42 -89.18 -21.68 29.32
N SER A 43 -90.20 -21.83 28.48
CA SER A 43 -91.34 -20.90 28.44
C SER A 43 -92.06 -20.88 29.80
N ALA A 44 -92.83 -19.82 30.09
CA ALA A 44 -93.54 -19.72 31.36
C ALA A 44 -94.51 -20.92 31.53
N ARG A 45 -95.09 -21.40 30.43
CA ARG A 45 -95.89 -22.63 30.37
C ARG A 45 -95.11 -23.89 30.76
N GLU A 46 -93.90 -24.08 30.24
CA GLU A 46 -93.06 -25.24 30.58
C GLU A 46 -92.64 -25.21 32.05
N LEU A 47 -92.29 -24.03 32.58
CA LEU A 47 -91.98 -23.85 34.00
C LEU A 47 -93.19 -24.13 34.89
N ALA A 48 -94.37 -23.64 34.53
CA ALA A 48 -95.62 -23.96 35.23
C ALA A 48 -95.87 -25.47 35.25
N GLY A 49 -95.66 -26.16 34.13
CA GLY A 49 -95.80 -27.62 34.06
C GLY A 49 -94.79 -28.37 34.91
N LEU A 50 -93.54 -27.90 35.00
CA LEU A 50 -92.53 -28.47 35.90
C LEU A 50 -92.88 -28.28 37.38
N VAL A 51 -93.41 -27.10 37.74
CA VAL A 51 -93.85 -26.78 39.09
C VAL A 51 -95.03 -27.65 39.51
N GLU A 52 -96.03 -27.83 38.66
CA GLU A 52 -97.17 -28.70 38.94
C GLU A 52 -96.80 -30.19 38.98
N LYS A 53 -95.86 -30.63 38.14
CA LYS A 53 -95.35 -32.00 38.19
C LYS A 53 -94.64 -32.30 39.51
N ALA A 54 -93.96 -31.31 40.09
CA ALA A 54 -93.32 -31.41 41.40
C ALA A 54 -94.32 -31.25 42.56
N TRP A 55 -95.41 -30.49 42.36
CA TRP A 55 -96.48 -30.29 43.35
C TRP A 55 -97.87 -30.56 42.77
N PRO A 56 -98.37 -31.82 42.82
CA PRO A 56 -99.65 -32.22 42.23
C PRO A 56 -100.89 -31.48 42.80
N GLY A 57 -100.75 -30.78 43.94
CA GLY A 57 -101.83 -30.02 44.59
C GLY A 57 -102.34 -28.81 43.79
N LEU A 58 -101.59 -28.34 42.80
CA LEU A 58 -101.98 -27.23 41.92
C LEU A 58 -103.02 -27.65 40.84
N ARG A 59 -103.20 -28.96 40.59
CA ARG A 59 -104.27 -29.53 39.75
C ARG A 59 -104.49 -28.82 38.39
N ASN A 60 -103.44 -28.52 37.64
CA ASN A 60 -103.48 -27.82 36.34
C ASN A 60 -103.93 -26.34 36.37
N HIS A 61 -104.14 -25.73 37.54
CA HIS A 61 -104.58 -24.33 37.63
C HIS A 61 -103.44 -23.35 37.30
N LEU A 62 -102.17 -23.69 37.60
CA LEU A 62 -101.02 -22.84 37.32
C LEU A 62 -100.67 -22.86 35.83
N VAL A 63 -100.70 -24.04 35.20
CA VAL A 63 -100.52 -24.16 33.74
C VAL A 63 -101.66 -23.46 33.01
N ALA A 64 -102.91 -23.66 33.43
CA ALA A 64 -104.06 -22.99 32.84
C ALA A 64 -103.98 -21.47 32.98
N ALA A 65 -103.63 -20.95 34.16
CA ALA A 65 -103.47 -19.51 34.40
C ALA A 65 -102.37 -18.87 33.52
N VAL A 66 -101.24 -19.57 33.32
CA VAL A 66 -100.14 -19.10 32.46
C VAL A 66 -100.48 -19.21 30.98
N GLU A 67 -101.14 -20.28 30.53
CA GLU A 67 -101.65 -20.40 29.15
C GLU A 67 -102.69 -19.32 28.82
N LEU A 68 -103.57 -19.02 29.78
CA LEU A 68 -104.52 -17.92 29.67
C LEU A 68 -103.80 -16.57 29.65
N ALA A 69 -102.68 -16.38 30.35
CA ALA A 69 -101.93 -15.12 30.37
C ALA A 69 -101.07 -14.89 29.12
N GLU A 70 -100.43 -15.94 28.57
CA GLU A 70 -99.57 -15.85 27.37
C GLU A 70 -100.38 -15.61 26.08
N ARG A 71 -101.65 -16.06 26.03
CA ARG A 71 -102.57 -15.69 24.95
C ARG A 71 -103.01 -14.23 25.10
N ASN A 72 -102.19 -13.34 24.53
CA ASN A 72 -102.57 -11.95 24.33
C ASN A 72 -103.96 -11.85 23.68
N ALA A 73 -104.74 -10.95 24.25
CA ALA A 73 -106.18 -10.78 24.16
C ALA A 73 -106.78 -10.50 22.77
N GLU A 74 -106.58 -11.35 21.76
CA GLU A 74 -107.30 -11.25 20.47
C GLU A 74 -107.71 -12.64 19.95
N GLY A 75 -108.71 -13.25 20.59
CA GLY A 75 -109.19 -14.59 20.25
C GLY A 75 -110.56 -15.01 20.82
N LYS A 76 -111.57 -14.16 20.68
CA LYS A 76 -113.04 -14.42 20.61
C LYS A 76 -113.81 -15.38 21.55
N HIS A 77 -113.23 -16.06 22.55
CA HIS A 77 -114.02 -17.05 23.33
C HIS A 77 -113.94 -17.07 24.87
N ASP A 78 -113.21 -16.16 25.52
CA ASP A 78 -113.10 -16.15 27.00
C ASP A 78 -113.55 -14.81 27.63
N SER A 79 -114.16 -14.83 28.83
CA SER A 79 -114.53 -13.61 29.58
C SER A 79 -113.36 -13.12 30.46
N PHE A 80 -113.22 -11.80 30.61
CA PHE A 80 -112.19 -11.21 31.47
C PHE A 80 -112.35 -11.65 32.94
N GLU A 81 -113.59 -11.74 33.42
CA GLU A 81 -113.90 -12.21 34.79
C GLU A 81 -113.46 -13.67 35.01
N PHE A 82 -113.57 -14.54 34.01
CA PHE A 82 -113.12 -15.93 34.13
C PHE A 82 -111.58 -16.02 34.21
N ARG A 83 -110.86 -15.16 33.48
CA ARG A 83 -109.39 -15.11 33.56
C ARG A 83 -108.94 -14.65 34.95
N ASP A 84 -109.56 -13.60 35.47
CA ASP A 84 -109.25 -13.08 36.80
C ASP A 84 -109.53 -14.13 37.89
N LEU A 85 -110.65 -14.85 37.81
CA LEU A 85 -110.98 -15.92 38.76
C LEU A 85 -109.96 -17.08 38.73
N VAL A 86 -109.57 -17.54 37.54
CA VAL A 86 -108.57 -18.63 37.40
C VAL A 86 -107.19 -18.18 37.86
N GLN A 87 -106.81 -16.92 37.59
CA GLN A 87 -105.54 -16.36 38.05
C GLN A 87 -105.53 -16.12 39.55
N GLU A 88 -106.63 -15.64 40.14
CA GLU A 88 -106.76 -15.44 41.58
C GLU A 88 -106.75 -16.77 42.34
N GLU A 89 -107.42 -17.80 41.82
CA GLU A 89 -107.38 -19.15 42.39
C GLU A 89 -105.99 -19.78 42.28
N ALA A 90 -105.30 -19.63 41.15
CA ALA A 90 -103.91 -20.07 41.00
C ALA A 90 -102.97 -19.31 41.94
N ALA A 91 -103.16 -17.99 42.10
CA ALA A 91 -102.39 -17.13 43.00
C ALA A 91 -102.65 -17.42 44.49
N ALA A 92 -103.85 -17.87 44.86
CA ALA A 92 -104.13 -18.34 46.21
C ALA A 92 -103.41 -19.67 46.48
N ARG A 93 -103.49 -20.62 45.55
CA ARG A 93 -102.90 -21.97 45.69
C ARG A 93 -101.37 -21.97 45.64
N ILE A 94 -100.75 -21.05 44.90
CA ILE A 94 -99.29 -20.98 44.83
C ILE A 94 -98.64 -20.54 46.15
N LYS A 95 -99.37 -19.82 47.02
CA LYS A 95 -98.87 -19.37 48.33
C LYS A 95 -98.56 -20.54 49.27
N ASP A 96 -99.26 -21.66 49.11
CA ASP A 96 -99.06 -22.87 49.90
C ASP A 96 -97.91 -23.75 49.39
N VAL A 97 -97.33 -23.40 48.23
CA VAL A 97 -96.24 -24.16 47.61
C VAL A 97 -94.94 -23.87 48.36
N LYS A 98 -94.39 -24.90 48.99
CA LYS A 98 -93.10 -24.81 49.67
C LYS A 98 -91.96 -24.95 48.67
N MET A 99 -91.12 -23.92 48.57
CA MET A 99 -89.98 -23.91 47.65
C MET A 99 -88.99 -25.06 47.91
N GLU A 100 -88.88 -25.55 49.15
CA GLU A 100 -87.97 -26.66 49.51
C GLU A 100 -88.37 -28.00 48.88
N VAL A 101 -89.64 -28.19 48.52
CA VAL A 101 -90.13 -29.41 47.85
C VAL A 101 -89.93 -29.32 46.34
N LEU A 102 -90.03 -28.10 45.77
CA LEU A 102 -89.78 -27.85 44.35
C LEU A 102 -88.28 -27.93 43.99
N LEU A 103 -87.42 -27.46 44.89
CA LEU A 103 -85.96 -27.49 44.72
C LEU A 103 -85.29 -28.10 45.96
N PRO A 104 -85.36 -29.44 46.13
CA PRO A 104 -84.77 -30.08 47.28
C PRO A 104 -83.25 -29.90 47.28
N ARG A 105 -82.70 -29.49 48.44
CA ARG A 105 -81.25 -29.25 48.61
C ARG A 105 -80.40 -30.50 48.31
N SER A 106 -80.98 -31.69 48.37
CA SER A 106 -80.33 -32.96 48.02
C SER A 106 -79.89 -33.05 46.55
N LEU A 107 -80.53 -32.29 45.64
CA LEU A 107 -80.10 -32.22 44.24
C LEU A 107 -78.75 -31.53 44.08
N MET A 108 -78.42 -30.59 44.97
CA MET A 108 -77.17 -29.82 44.93
C MET A 108 -76.14 -30.32 45.94
N SER A 109 -76.55 -30.92 47.06
CA SER A 109 -75.64 -31.27 48.16
C SER A 109 -74.56 -32.28 47.77
N GLY A 110 -74.89 -33.28 46.94
CA GLY A 110 -73.91 -34.26 46.45
C GLY A 110 -72.81 -33.60 45.60
N TRP A 111 -73.21 -32.73 44.67
CA TRP A 111 -72.29 -31.97 43.83
C TRP A 111 -71.49 -30.93 44.61
N ALA A 112 -72.12 -30.24 45.57
CA ALA A 112 -71.46 -29.27 46.43
C ALA A 112 -70.43 -29.94 47.35
N ASN A 113 -70.74 -31.10 47.92
CA ASN A 113 -69.81 -31.88 48.73
C ASN A 113 -68.64 -32.40 47.90
N ALA A 114 -68.91 -32.92 46.70
CA ALA A 114 -67.86 -33.35 45.78
C ALA A 114 -66.95 -32.19 45.35
N ALA A 115 -67.53 -31.01 45.04
CA ALA A 115 -66.78 -29.80 44.72
C ALA A 115 -65.94 -29.32 45.91
N GLY A 116 -66.52 -29.34 47.13
CA GLY A 116 -65.82 -28.99 48.36
C GLY A 116 -64.65 -29.92 48.68
N LEU A 117 -64.85 -31.23 48.54
CA LEU A 117 -63.78 -32.22 48.72
C LEU A 117 -62.65 -32.02 47.70
N CYS A 118 -62.98 -31.82 46.42
CA CYS A 118 -61.99 -31.49 45.40
C CYS A 118 -61.22 -30.21 45.73
N ALA A 119 -61.91 -29.15 46.17
CA ALA A 119 -61.27 -27.89 46.56
C ALA A 119 -60.32 -28.08 47.75
N LEU A 120 -60.71 -28.89 48.75
CA LEU A 120 -59.90 -29.18 49.93
C LEU A 120 -58.64 -29.97 49.57
N VAL A 121 -58.76 -30.98 48.69
CA VAL A 121 -57.60 -31.73 48.18
C VAL A 121 -56.64 -30.81 47.42
N VAL A 122 -57.15 -29.93 46.54
CA VAL A 122 -56.32 -28.95 45.82
C VAL A 122 -55.63 -27.99 46.80
N ALA A 123 -56.36 -27.48 47.81
CA ALA A 123 -55.79 -26.61 48.84
C ALA A 123 -54.68 -27.31 49.64
N GLY A 124 -54.88 -28.58 50.03
CA GLY A 124 -53.86 -29.38 50.71
C GLY A 124 -52.61 -29.57 49.87
N LEU A 125 -52.75 -29.83 48.57
CA LEU A 125 -51.62 -29.95 47.65
C LEU A 125 -50.88 -28.63 47.41
N LEU A 126 -51.56 -27.48 47.50
CA LEU A 126 -50.94 -26.16 47.36
C LEU A 126 -50.05 -25.78 48.56
N ILE A 127 -50.37 -26.27 49.76
CA ILE A 127 -49.67 -25.92 51.00
C ILE A 127 -48.29 -26.60 51.10
N VAL A 128 -48.12 -27.79 50.50
CA VAL A 128 -46.89 -28.59 50.63
C VAL A 128 -45.83 -28.10 49.63
N PRO A 129 -44.76 -27.37 50.06
CA PRO A 129 -43.83 -26.73 49.13
C PRO A 129 -42.94 -27.73 48.39
N SER A 130 -42.68 -28.89 48.99
CA SER A 130 -41.82 -29.95 48.43
C SER A 130 -42.42 -30.65 47.21
N LEU A 131 -43.75 -30.60 47.04
CA LEU A 131 -44.43 -31.19 45.88
C LEU A 131 -44.32 -30.29 44.63
N GLY A 132 -44.01 -29.00 44.79
CA GLY A 132 -43.97 -28.04 43.69
C GLY A 132 -45.31 -27.93 42.92
N PHE A 133 -46.40 -28.41 43.53
CA PHE A 133 -47.74 -28.50 42.93
C PHE A 133 -48.28 -27.15 42.45
N PRO A 134 -48.07 -26.00 43.16
CA PRO A 134 -48.50 -24.69 42.63
C PRO A 134 -47.93 -24.38 41.25
N ARG A 135 -46.64 -24.69 41.00
CA ARG A 135 -46.00 -24.46 39.69
C ARG A 135 -46.54 -25.40 38.62
N GLN A 136 -46.78 -26.67 38.95
CA GLN A 136 -47.34 -27.65 38.03
C GLN A 136 -48.80 -27.36 37.66
N LEU A 137 -49.60 -26.91 38.63
CA LEU A 137 -50.99 -26.50 38.42
C LEU A 137 -51.05 -25.24 37.56
N LEU A 138 -50.21 -24.25 37.83
CA LEU A 138 -50.14 -23.01 37.04
C LEU A 138 -49.69 -23.28 35.60
N ARG A 139 -48.70 -24.16 35.41
CA ARG A 139 -48.24 -24.61 34.08
C ARG A 139 -49.30 -25.43 33.33
N ALA A 140 -50.18 -26.13 34.04
CA ALA A 140 -51.32 -26.82 33.44
C ALA A 140 -52.48 -25.88 33.08
N ALA A 141 -52.75 -24.87 33.91
CA ALA A 141 -53.81 -23.89 33.69
C ALA A 141 -53.43 -22.87 32.61
N LEU A 142 -52.16 -22.46 32.56
CA LEU A 142 -51.59 -21.50 31.62
C LEU A 142 -50.52 -22.18 30.75
N PRO A 143 -50.92 -22.98 29.75
CA PRO A 143 -49.96 -23.65 28.86
C PRO A 143 -49.07 -22.66 28.08
N MET A 144 -49.48 -21.39 27.99
CA MET A 144 -48.79 -20.29 27.31
C MET A 144 -47.60 -19.70 28.08
N ALA A 145 -47.55 -19.91 29.40
CA ALA A 145 -46.54 -19.27 30.22
C ALA A 145 -45.25 -20.12 30.23
N ALA A 146 -44.11 -19.48 30.01
CA ALA A 146 -42.78 -20.10 30.02
C ALA A 146 -42.31 -20.42 31.46
N ILE A 147 -43.07 -21.25 32.17
CA ILE A 147 -42.82 -21.62 33.56
C ILE A 147 -41.87 -22.83 33.60
N GLU A 148 -40.79 -22.71 34.36
CA GLU A 148 -39.80 -23.78 34.55
C GLU A 148 -40.43 -25.06 35.13
N ARG A 149 -39.92 -26.22 34.69
CA ARG A 149 -40.36 -27.51 35.21
C ARG A 149 -39.81 -27.70 36.61
N VAL A 150 -40.54 -28.41 37.46
CA VAL A 150 -40.00 -28.91 38.74
C VAL A 150 -39.09 -30.09 38.43
N THR A 151 -37.78 -29.90 38.59
CA THR A 151 -36.74 -30.89 38.27
C THR A 151 -35.93 -31.22 39.52
N ARG A 152 -35.38 -32.43 39.56
CA ARG A 152 -34.51 -32.87 40.68
C ARG A 152 -33.10 -32.31 40.52
N THR A 153 -32.64 -32.19 39.28
CA THR A 153 -31.39 -31.51 38.95
C THR A 153 -31.64 -30.00 38.86
N LYS A 154 -30.75 -29.21 39.46
CA LYS A 154 -30.71 -27.74 39.37
C LYS A 154 -29.47 -27.35 38.57
N ILE A 155 -29.64 -26.49 37.57
CA ILE A 155 -28.56 -25.99 36.72
C ILE A 155 -28.38 -24.51 37.03
N GLN A 156 -27.18 -24.11 37.42
CA GLN A 156 -26.80 -22.70 37.58
C GLN A 156 -25.77 -22.35 36.51
N VAL A 157 -26.06 -21.36 35.68
CA VAL A 157 -25.10 -20.83 34.69
C VAL A 157 -24.15 -19.87 35.41
N LEU A 158 -22.87 -20.22 35.44
CA LEU A 158 -21.79 -19.40 36.01
C LEU A 158 -21.23 -18.43 34.96
N GLU A 159 -20.97 -18.93 33.76
CA GLU A 159 -20.54 -18.13 32.62
C GLU A 159 -21.45 -18.36 31.40
N PRO A 160 -21.82 -17.30 30.65
CA PRO A 160 -21.58 -15.88 30.92
C PRO A 160 -22.25 -15.40 32.22
N ALA A 161 -21.62 -14.45 32.90
CA ALA A 161 -22.10 -13.95 34.19
C ALA A 161 -23.52 -13.39 34.09
N ALA A 162 -24.31 -13.56 35.15
CA ALA A 162 -25.66 -13.01 35.23
C ALA A 162 -25.62 -11.48 35.04
N GLY A 163 -26.32 -10.98 34.02
CA GLY A 163 -26.32 -9.55 33.65
C GLY A 163 -25.39 -9.17 32.50
N THR A 164 -24.71 -10.12 31.86
CA THR A 164 -23.96 -9.88 30.63
C THR A 164 -24.90 -9.33 29.54
N ARG A 165 -24.67 -8.09 29.12
CA ARG A 165 -25.51 -7.41 28.12
C ARG A 165 -25.15 -7.79 26.69
N TRP A 166 -23.85 -7.91 26.42
CA TRP A 166 -23.32 -8.12 25.08
C TRP A 166 -22.18 -9.13 25.08
N LEU A 167 -22.04 -9.88 23.99
CA LEU A 167 -20.86 -10.71 23.70
C LEU A 167 -20.14 -10.20 22.45
N ALA A 168 -18.82 -10.36 22.40
CA ALA A 168 -18.02 -9.99 21.24
C ALA A 168 -18.24 -11.02 20.11
N GLN A 169 -18.65 -10.53 18.94
CA GLN A 169 -18.78 -11.35 17.73
C GLN A 169 -17.40 -11.84 17.28
N GLY A 170 -17.31 -13.11 16.88
CA GLY A 170 -16.07 -13.75 16.43
C GLY A 170 -15.22 -14.35 17.55
N ASP A 171 -15.51 -13.99 18.81
CA ASP A 171 -14.86 -14.59 19.97
C ASP A 171 -15.43 -15.99 20.26
N ARG A 172 -14.78 -16.70 21.19
CA ARG A 172 -15.27 -17.97 21.73
C ARG A 172 -15.78 -17.75 23.15
N GLN A 173 -17.06 -17.99 23.38
CA GLN A 173 -17.66 -17.90 24.70
C GLN A 173 -17.63 -19.27 25.38
N ALA A 174 -17.02 -19.34 26.55
CA ALA A 174 -17.16 -20.49 27.45
C ALA A 174 -18.51 -20.41 28.16
N VAL A 175 -19.31 -21.48 28.07
CA VAL A 175 -20.53 -21.64 28.86
C VAL A 175 -20.19 -22.61 29.98
N ILE A 176 -20.14 -22.10 31.20
CA ILE A 176 -19.83 -22.87 32.41
C ILE A 176 -21.09 -22.98 33.23
N VAL A 177 -21.45 -24.20 33.61
CA VAL A 177 -22.61 -24.48 34.47
C VAL A 177 -22.20 -25.30 35.69
N ALA A 178 -22.82 -25.01 36.83
CA ALA A 178 -22.77 -25.82 38.03
C ALA A 178 -24.07 -26.60 38.19
N LEU A 179 -23.96 -27.89 38.50
CA LEU A 179 -25.08 -28.77 38.78
C LEU A 179 -25.25 -28.96 40.29
N ALA A 180 -26.49 -28.96 40.76
CA ALA A 180 -26.85 -29.29 42.14
C ALA A 180 -28.06 -30.23 42.17
N GLY A 181 -28.17 -31.05 43.22
CA GLY A 181 -29.22 -32.05 43.36
C GLY A 181 -28.73 -33.46 43.01
N THR A 182 -29.38 -34.14 42.08
CA THR A 182 -29.01 -35.49 41.63
C THR A 182 -27.70 -35.47 40.84
N ASP A 183 -26.77 -36.38 41.15
CA ASP A 183 -25.55 -36.56 40.37
C ASP A 183 -25.90 -37.01 38.94
N THR A 184 -25.38 -36.27 37.97
CA THR A 184 -25.55 -36.57 36.55
C THR A 184 -24.20 -36.34 35.86
N ASP A 185 -23.70 -37.37 35.18
CA ASP A 185 -22.36 -37.33 34.58
C ASP A 185 -22.32 -36.67 33.19
N ARG A 186 -23.47 -36.18 32.71
CA ARG A 186 -23.63 -35.65 31.35
C ARG A 186 -24.47 -34.38 31.35
N ALA A 187 -23.88 -33.30 30.84
CA ALA A 187 -24.58 -32.07 30.47
C ALA A 187 -24.39 -31.80 28.97
N GLU A 188 -25.42 -31.30 28.32
CA GLU A 188 -25.42 -30.92 26.92
C GLU A 188 -25.80 -29.44 26.79
N LEU A 189 -25.07 -28.74 25.94
CA LEU A 189 -25.36 -27.37 25.54
C LEU A 189 -26.12 -27.40 24.21
N GLU A 190 -27.28 -26.76 24.17
CA GLU A 190 -28.05 -26.52 22.96
C GLU A 190 -27.91 -25.06 22.53
N VAL A 191 -27.24 -24.83 21.40
CA VAL A 191 -27.05 -23.51 20.80
C VAL A 191 -28.12 -23.31 19.73
N ILE A 192 -28.89 -22.24 19.83
CA ILE A 192 -30.01 -21.92 18.95
C ILE A 192 -29.54 -20.84 17.97
N GLY A 193 -29.37 -21.23 16.71
CA GLY A 193 -29.02 -20.32 15.63
C GLY A 193 -30.17 -19.39 15.24
N ALA A 194 -29.87 -18.36 14.44
CA ALA A 194 -30.84 -17.35 14.00
C ALA A 194 -32.03 -17.94 13.21
N GLU A 195 -31.81 -19.04 12.48
CA GLU A 195 -32.86 -19.76 11.73
C GLU A 195 -33.65 -20.78 12.60
N GLY A 196 -33.43 -20.80 13.92
CA GLY A 196 -34.03 -21.77 14.84
C GLY A 196 -33.40 -23.17 14.79
N ARG A 197 -32.39 -23.39 13.93
CA ARG A 197 -31.56 -24.60 13.95
C ARG A 197 -30.87 -24.71 15.30
N THR A 198 -31.04 -25.85 15.95
CA THR A 198 -30.45 -26.12 17.28
C THR A 198 -29.30 -27.09 17.11
N GLU A 199 -28.10 -26.65 17.46
CA GLU A 199 -26.90 -27.48 17.52
C GLU A 199 -26.70 -27.98 18.95
N ARG A 200 -26.43 -29.28 19.10
CA ARG A 200 -26.21 -29.90 20.42
C ARG A 200 -24.76 -30.29 20.60
N MET A 201 -24.20 -29.93 21.74
CA MET A 201 -22.80 -30.18 22.09
C MET A 201 -22.74 -30.80 23.47
N VAL A 202 -21.98 -31.88 23.63
CA VAL A 202 -21.73 -32.46 24.96
C VAL A 202 -20.73 -31.58 25.70
N MET A 203 -21.08 -31.17 26.92
CA MET A 203 -20.21 -30.37 27.77
C MET A 203 -19.15 -31.26 28.44
N SER A 204 -17.94 -30.76 28.59
CA SER A 204 -16.87 -31.44 29.31
C SER A 204 -16.95 -31.15 30.80
N ALA A 205 -16.76 -32.16 31.65
CA ALA A 205 -16.68 -31.94 33.09
C ALA A 205 -15.42 -31.13 33.44
N SER A 206 -15.58 -30.10 34.26
CA SER A 206 -14.53 -29.14 34.64
C SER A 206 -14.62 -28.85 36.14
N GLY A 207 -14.18 -29.81 36.97
CA GLY A 207 -14.24 -29.74 38.44
C GLY A 207 -15.41 -30.52 39.05
N ASP A 208 -15.64 -30.35 40.36
CA ASP A 208 -16.74 -31.02 41.07
C ASP A 208 -18.08 -30.39 40.67
N ARG A 209 -18.92 -31.18 40.00
CA ARG A 209 -20.26 -30.80 39.49
C ARG A 209 -20.29 -29.58 38.56
N GLN A 210 -19.19 -29.27 37.88
CA GLN A 210 -19.12 -28.19 36.89
C GLN A 210 -18.90 -28.75 35.48
N PHE A 211 -19.54 -28.14 34.49
CA PHE A 211 -19.44 -28.53 33.08
C PHE A 211 -19.20 -27.31 32.23
N THR A 212 -18.32 -27.45 31.23
CA THR A 212 -17.92 -26.37 30.32
C THR A 212 -18.06 -26.78 28.87
N ALA A 213 -18.50 -25.85 28.04
CA ALA A 213 -18.47 -25.96 26.58
C ALA A 213 -18.14 -24.61 25.95
N THR A 214 -17.26 -24.60 24.96
CA THR A 214 -16.78 -23.38 24.32
C THR A 214 -17.35 -23.25 22.91
N VAL A 215 -18.16 -22.21 22.69
CA VAL A 215 -18.92 -22.02 21.45
C VAL A 215 -18.47 -20.72 20.74
N PRO A 216 -18.29 -20.73 19.41
CA PRO A 216 -18.04 -19.49 18.67
C PRO A 216 -19.27 -18.56 18.70
N VAL A 217 -19.02 -17.27 18.91
CA VAL A 217 -20.08 -16.24 18.97
C VAL A 217 -20.32 -15.67 17.57
N GLY A 218 -21.48 -15.98 16.99
CA GLY A 218 -21.90 -15.47 15.68
C GLY A 218 -22.50 -14.05 15.70
N PRO A 219 -22.89 -13.50 14.53
CA PRO A 219 -23.60 -12.23 14.43
C PRO A 219 -25.03 -12.32 15.01
N GLY A 220 -25.57 -11.17 15.43
CA GLY A 220 -26.95 -11.05 15.91
C GLY A 220 -27.13 -11.31 17.40
N THR A 221 -27.68 -12.48 17.77
CA THR A 221 -27.99 -12.83 19.16
C THR A 221 -27.50 -14.25 19.45
N PHE A 222 -26.66 -14.38 20.48
CA PHE A 222 -26.21 -15.65 21.01
C PHE A 222 -27.31 -16.23 21.91
N SER A 223 -27.95 -17.31 21.45
CA SER A 223 -29.03 -17.97 22.17
C SER A 223 -28.63 -19.39 22.53
N PHE A 224 -28.71 -19.75 23.81
CA PHE A 224 -28.39 -21.11 24.25
C PHE A 224 -29.25 -21.56 25.42
N ARG A 225 -29.31 -22.87 25.65
CA ARG A 225 -29.84 -23.49 26.85
C ARG A 225 -29.08 -24.75 27.18
N VAL A 226 -29.09 -25.13 28.45
CA VAL A 226 -28.32 -26.28 28.95
C VAL A 226 -29.27 -27.35 29.43
N ARG A 227 -28.97 -28.60 29.07
CA ARG A 227 -29.71 -29.80 29.42
C ARG A 227 -28.83 -30.70 30.29
N ALA A 228 -29.29 -31.05 31.48
CA ALA A 228 -28.60 -32.00 32.35
C ALA A 228 -29.63 -32.86 33.10
N GLY A 229 -29.61 -34.18 32.85
CA GLY A 229 -30.56 -35.11 33.45
C GLY A 229 -32.02 -34.79 33.11
N ASP A 230 -32.83 -34.49 34.13
CA ASP A 230 -34.24 -34.09 33.97
C ASP A 230 -34.45 -32.58 33.82
N ALA A 231 -33.36 -31.79 33.92
CA ALA A 231 -33.36 -30.35 33.90
C ALA A 231 -32.99 -29.75 32.54
N LEU A 232 -33.70 -28.68 32.18
CA LEU A 232 -33.48 -27.88 30.99
C LEU A 232 -33.63 -26.41 31.40
N THR A 233 -32.60 -25.60 31.15
CA THR A 233 -32.64 -24.16 31.48
C THR A 233 -33.57 -23.40 30.53
N GLN A 234 -34.01 -22.22 30.95
CA GLN A 234 -34.57 -21.24 30.02
C GLN A 234 -33.53 -20.87 28.96
N THR A 235 -34.02 -20.47 27.77
CA THR A 235 -33.16 -19.97 26.72
C THR A 235 -32.58 -18.61 27.12
N VAL A 236 -31.27 -18.59 27.36
CA VAL A 236 -30.51 -17.37 27.59
C VAL A 236 -30.25 -16.72 26.23
N LYS A 237 -30.60 -15.45 26.08
CA LYS A 237 -30.40 -14.66 24.86
C LYS A 237 -29.51 -13.47 25.17
N ILE A 238 -28.37 -13.36 24.50
CA ILE A 238 -27.41 -12.27 24.70
C ILE A 238 -27.09 -11.66 23.33
N ALA A 239 -27.22 -10.35 23.21
CA ALA A 239 -26.93 -9.66 21.95
C ALA A 239 -25.43 -9.71 21.64
N THR A 240 -25.06 -9.89 20.37
CA THR A 240 -23.66 -9.90 19.95
C THR A 240 -23.31 -8.57 19.29
N ARG A 241 -22.08 -8.12 19.49
CA ARG A 241 -21.56 -6.83 19.00
C ARG A 241 -20.16 -7.01 18.44
N MET A 242 -19.86 -6.26 17.38
CA MET A 242 -18.52 -6.26 16.79
C MET A 242 -17.52 -5.54 17.70
N ARG A 243 -16.27 -5.98 17.66
CA ARG A 243 -15.15 -5.24 18.27
C ARG A 243 -14.82 -4.03 17.40
N PRO A 244 -14.30 -2.94 18.00
CA PRO A 244 -13.86 -1.79 17.22
C PRO A 244 -12.67 -2.21 16.35
N ALA A 245 -12.67 -1.81 15.09
CA ALA A 245 -11.63 -2.15 14.14
C ALA A 245 -11.34 -0.96 13.22
N VAL A 246 -10.08 -0.82 12.82
CA VAL A 246 -9.67 0.10 11.76
C VAL A 246 -9.93 -0.56 10.42
N LEU A 247 -10.63 0.15 9.53
CA LEU A 247 -11.01 -0.31 8.20
C LEU A 247 -10.04 0.20 7.12
N ALA A 248 -9.51 1.41 7.29
CA ALA A 248 -8.61 2.04 6.32
C ALA A 248 -7.73 3.10 7.00
N PHE A 249 -6.57 3.35 6.40
CA PHE A 249 -5.58 4.32 6.85
C PHE A 249 -5.33 5.35 5.74
N THR A 250 -5.61 6.62 6.04
CA THR A 250 -5.15 7.77 5.27
C THR A 250 -3.92 8.33 5.97
N LYS A 251 -2.77 8.26 5.29
CA LYS A 251 -1.45 8.62 5.83
C LYS A 251 -0.96 9.86 5.13
N THR A 252 -0.84 10.97 5.85
CA THR A 252 -0.24 12.20 5.33
C THR A 252 1.17 12.33 5.93
N TYR A 253 2.19 12.20 5.07
CA TYR A 253 3.58 12.31 5.47
C TYR A 253 4.04 13.75 5.35
N GLU A 254 4.45 14.32 6.47
CA GLU A 254 5.12 15.61 6.57
C GLU A 254 6.64 15.36 6.65
N PRO A 255 7.40 15.62 5.58
CA PRO A 255 8.85 15.42 5.59
C PRO A 255 9.55 16.43 6.52
N PRO A 256 10.80 16.15 6.94
CA PRO A 256 11.60 17.11 7.67
C PRO A 256 11.73 18.44 6.91
N ALA A 257 11.75 19.56 7.65
CA ALA A 257 11.79 20.90 7.05
C ALA A 257 12.96 21.10 6.07
N TYR A 258 14.10 20.46 6.32
CA TYR A 258 15.28 20.57 5.47
C TYR A 258 15.09 19.94 4.08
N ALA A 259 14.27 18.89 3.96
CA ALA A 259 14.09 18.18 2.69
C ALA A 259 13.31 19.01 1.66
N GLN A 260 12.54 20.01 2.11
CA GLN A 260 11.72 20.90 1.26
C GLN A 260 10.74 20.16 0.32
N TRP A 261 10.42 18.90 0.60
CA TRP A 261 9.47 18.12 -0.18
C TRP A 261 8.03 18.49 0.21
N PRO A 262 7.07 18.47 -0.74
CA PRO A 262 5.67 18.64 -0.41
C PRO A 262 5.16 17.44 0.40
N SER A 263 4.18 17.68 1.28
CA SER A 263 3.52 16.59 2.00
C SER A 263 2.82 15.66 1.03
N ARG A 264 2.92 14.35 1.28
CA ARG A 264 2.31 13.30 0.45
C ARG A 264 1.22 12.60 1.23
N THR A 265 0.06 12.38 0.62
CA THR A 265 -1.03 11.59 1.20
C THR A 265 -1.22 10.29 0.44
N VAL A 266 -1.39 9.18 1.18
CA VAL A 266 -1.63 7.85 0.64
C VAL A 266 -2.77 7.19 1.44
N GLU A 267 -3.70 6.53 0.74
CA GLU A 267 -4.77 5.76 1.37
C GLU A 267 -4.56 4.27 1.12
N GLU A 268 -4.50 3.48 2.19
CA GLU A 268 -4.21 2.04 2.18
C GLU A 268 -5.03 1.31 3.25
N GLU A 269 -5.26 0.01 3.08
CA GLU A 269 -5.94 -0.81 4.09
C GLU A 269 -5.02 -1.21 5.25
N HIS A 270 -3.69 -1.21 5.04
CA HIS A 270 -2.70 -1.54 6.06
C HIS A 270 -2.07 -0.30 6.70
N GLY A 271 -1.57 -0.45 7.92
CA GLY A 271 -0.96 0.63 8.71
C GLY A 271 0.55 0.84 8.51
N HIS A 272 1.26 0.07 7.67
CA HIS A 272 2.73 0.25 7.54
C HIS A 272 3.13 1.70 7.19
N LEU A 273 4.16 2.23 7.83
CA LEU A 273 4.66 3.59 7.63
C LEU A 273 6.10 3.55 7.11
N THR A 274 6.34 4.17 5.96
CA THR A 274 7.68 4.31 5.38
C THR A 274 7.90 5.75 4.93
N ALA A 275 8.89 6.42 5.50
CA ALA A 275 9.24 7.80 5.18
C ALA A 275 10.68 8.13 5.59
N LEU A 276 11.21 9.26 5.08
CA LEU A 276 12.52 9.79 5.46
C LEU A 276 12.61 9.98 6.98
N ALA A 277 13.75 9.61 7.57
CA ALA A 277 14.00 9.76 8.98
C ALA A 277 13.78 11.22 9.45
N GLY A 278 12.97 11.40 10.49
CA GLY A 278 12.55 12.72 11.00
C GLY A 278 11.21 13.19 10.47
N SER A 279 10.59 12.48 9.51
CA SER A 279 9.22 12.78 9.05
C SER A 279 8.20 12.54 10.15
N VAL A 280 7.05 13.19 10.05
CA VAL A 280 5.86 12.92 10.88
C VAL A 280 4.76 12.37 9.98
N ALA A 281 4.24 11.20 10.33
CA ALA A 281 3.07 10.63 9.66
C ALA A 281 1.81 11.01 10.43
N ASP A 282 0.94 11.80 9.82
CA ASP A 282 -0.41 12.06 10.31
C ASP A 282 -1.34 10.94 9.84
N LEU A 283 -1.70 10.04 10.75
CA LEU A 283 -2.54 8.89 10.47
C LEU A 283 -3.99 9.23 10.80
N ARG A 284 -4.84 9.30 9.78
CA ARG A 284 -6.29 9.28 9.94
C ARG A 284 -6.80 7.87 9.64
N MET A 285 -7.51 7.29 10.59
CA MET A 285 -7.97 5.91 10.55
C MET A 285 -9.48 5.87 10.59
N ARG A 286 -10.10 5.27 9.59
CA ARG A 286 -11.55 5.06 9.55
C ARG A 286 -11.90 3.81 10.35
N ILE A 287 -12.86 3.90 11.27
CA ILE A 287 -13.26 2.80 12.16
C ILE A 287 -14.68 2.34 11.88
N ASN A 288 -14.99 1.09 12.23
CA ASN A 288 -16.31 0.48 11.99
C ASN A 288 -17.42 0.92 12.96
N GLN A 289 -17.06 1.55 14.08
CA GLN A 289 -17.99 2.03 15.10
C GLN A 289 -17.34 3.11 15.97
N ALA A 290 -18.16 3.91 16.66
CA ALA A 290 -17.68 4.96 17.57
C ALA A 290 -16.89 4.40 18.76
N VAL A 291 -15.84 5.12 19.16
CA VAL A 291 -14.93 4.75 20.27
C VAL A 291 -14.92 5.85 21.34
N ARG A 292 -14.77 5.46 22.61
CA ARG A 292 -14.63 6.40 23.73
C ARG A 292 -13.18 6.72 24.08
N ALA A 293 -12.27 5.82 23.72
CA ALA A 293 -10.84 5.95 23.98
C ALA A 293 -10.07 5.17 22.91
N GLY A 294 -8.87 5.66 22.59
CA GLY A 294 -7.95 4.94 21.75
C GLY A 294 -6.53 5.49 21.87
N GLU A 295 -5.55 4.62 21.65
CA GLU A 295 -4.12 4.91 21.75
C GLU A 295 -3.35 4.09 20.70
N ILE A 296 -2.22 4.60 20.26
CA ILE A 296 -1.23 3.83 19.50
C ILE A 296 -0.12 3.43 20.47
N THR A 297 0.12 2.13 20.57
CA THR A 297 1.29 1.59 21.29
C THR A 297 2.42 1.40 20.29
N VAL A 298 3.48 2.19 20.41
CA VAL A 298 4.69 2.09 19.58
C VAL A 298 5.79 1.37 20.38
N VAL A 299 6.37 0.33 19.81
CA VAL A 299 7.49 -0.42 20.39
C VAL A 299 8.73 -0.23 19.52
N ALA A 300 9.76 0.38 20.10
CA ALA A 300 11.04 0.63 19.46
C ALA A 300 12.17 0.31 20.44
N GLU A 301 13.15 -0.50 20.03
CA GLU A 301 14.34 -0.84 20.85
C GLU A 301 14.00 -1.33 22.27
N GLY A 302 12.93 -2.11 22.43
CA GLY A 302 12.47 -2.61 23.73
C GLY A 302 11.76 -1.58 24.61
N ARG A 303 11.58 -0.33 24.16
CA ARG A 303 10.80 0.71 24.83
C ARG A 303 9.41 0.83 24.22
N THR A 304 8.42 1.06 25.07
CA THR A 304 7.03 1.24 24.66
C THR A 304 6.59 2.68 24.90
N ASN A 305 6.15 3.35 23.83
CA ASN A 305 5.59 4.69 23.87
C ASN A 305 4.09 4.64 23.53
N LEU A 306 3.28 5.43 24.24
CA LEU A 306 1.85 5.54 23.99
C LEU A 306 1.54 6.90 23.36
N ILE A 307 0.79 6.89 22.26
CA ILE A 307 0.31 8.09 21.57
C ILE A 307 -1.21 8.09 21.64
N THR A 308 -1.81 9.05 22.33
CA THR A 308 -3.26 9.16 22.44
C THR A 308 -3.89 9.52 21.10
N LEU A 309 -4.98 8.85 20.74
CA LEU A 309 -5.76 9.19 19.55
C LEU A 309 -6.72 10.34 19.84
N SER A 310 -6.84 11.23 18.86
CA SER A 310 -7.94 12.20 18.77
C SER A 310 -9.06 11.63 17.90
N ALA A 311 -10.31 12.03 18.14
CA ALA A 311 -11.46 11.64 17.31
C ALA A 311 -12.06 12.90 16.68
N PRO A 312 -11.56 13.35 15.51
CA PRO A 312 -12.10 14.55 14.85
C PRO A 312 -13.53 14.36 14.35
N GLU A 313 -13.93 13.12 14.05
CA GLU A 313 -15.25 12.77 13.53
C GLU A 313 -15.74 11.46 14.19
N ALA A 314 -17.04 11.15 14.10
CA ALA A 314 -17.64 10.03 14.84
C ALA A 314 -17.00 8.65 14.56
N ASN A 315 -16.55 8.42 13.32
CA ASN A 315 -15.94 7.16 12.87
C ASN A 315 -14.53 7.35 12.31
N VAL A 316 -13.83 8.40 12.75
CA VAL A 316 -12.44 8.67 12.37
C VAL A 316 -11.63 8.96 13.61
N VAL A 317 -10.50 8.28 13.75
CA VAL A 317 -9.50 8.57 14.78
C VAL A 317 -8.19 9.00 14.13
N GLN A 318 -7.46 9.89 14.78
CA GLN A 318 -6.29 10.53 14.23
C GLN A 318 -5.16 10.63 15.25
N ALA A 319 -3.93 10.35 14.81
CA ALA A 319 -2.72 10.60 15.59
C ALA A 319 -1.51 10.90 14.71
N ARG A 320 -0.59 11.71 15.25
CA ARG A 320 0.70 12.00 14.62
C ARG A 320 1.76 11.06 15.16
N VAL A 321 2.36 10.28 14.27
CA VAL A 321 3.38 9.28 14.61
C VAL A 321 4.73 9.72 14.03
N PRO A 322 5.75 9.99 14.86
CA PRO A 322 7.07 10.37 14.36
C PRO A 322 7.82 9.17 13.78
N VAL A 323 8.38 9.32 12.58
CA VAL A 323 9.17 8.30 11.88
C VAL A 323 10.66 8.56 12.13
N ARG A 324 11.22 7.95 13.18
CA ARG A 324 12.62 8.18 13.59
C ARG A 324 13.56 7.01 13.31
N GLY A 325 13.04 5.79 13.34
CA GLY A 325 13.80 4.56 13.20
C GLY A 325 12.86 3.40 12.95
N THR A 326 13.39 2.19 13.00
CA THR A 326 12.59 0.97 12.88
C THR A 326 11.81 0.73 14.16
N ALA A 327 10.48 0.63 14.06
CA ALA A 327 9.59 0.36 15.18
C ALA A 327 8.38 -0.46 14.71
N THR A 328 7.64 -1.01 15.66
CA THR A 328 6.31 -1.57 15.40
C THR A 328 5.26 -0.81 16.17
N TYR A 329 4.02 -0.80 15.70
CA TYR A 329 2.92 -0.20 16.42
C TYR A 329 1.62 -1.00 16.30
N GLN A 330 0.77 -0.84 17.31
CA GLN A 330 -0.58 -1.38 17.35
C GLN A 330 -1.56 -0.29 17.74
N VAL A 331 -2.73 -0.28 17.08
CA VAL A 331 -3.81 0.64 17.41
C VAL A 331 -4.70 -0.03 18.44
N ARG A 332 -4.89 0.57 19.60
CA ARG A 332 -5.81 0.10 20.64
C ARG A 332 -7.03 1.00 20.68
N LEU A 333 -8.20 0.40 20.58
CA LEU A 333 -9.50 1.08 20.52
C LEU A 333 -10.44 0.49 21.56
N VAL A 334 -11.26 1.34 22.16
CA VAL A 334 -12.32 0.94 23.10
C VAL A 334 -13.65 1.50 22.61
N ALA A 335 -14.59 0.59 22.28
CA ALA A 335 -15.90 0.96 21.76
C ALA A 335 -16.69 1.81 22.77
N ALA A 336 -17.40 2.83 22.28
CA ALA A 336 -18.11 3.78 23.12
C ALA A 336 -19.32 3.15 23.84
N GLU A 337 -20.13 2.39 23.10
CA GLU A 337 -21.36 1.78 23.63
C GLU A 337 -21.08 0.54 24.49
N THR A 338 -20.23 -0.36 24.00
CA THR A 338 -20.05 -1.70 24.59
C THR A 338 -18.86 -1.78 25.55
N GLY A 339 -17.90 -0.85 25.46
CA GLY A 339 -16.64 -0.92 26.19
C GLY A 339 -15.68 -2.02 25.69
N LEU A 340 -16.02 -2.73 24.61
CA LEU A 340 -15.17 -3.78 24.04
C LEU A 340 -13.89 -3.18 23.44
N GLY A 341 -12.75 -3.79 23.78
CA GLY A 341 -11.46 -3.49 23.17
C GLY A 341 -11.26 -4.20 21.83
N ASN A 342 -10.20 -3.84 21.09
CA ASN A 342 -9.76 -4.54 19.88
C ASN A 342 -8.57 -5.47 20.15
N GLN A 343 -8.80 -6.53 20.92
CA GLN A 343 -7.77 -7.46 21.36
C GLN A 343 -6.91 -8.07 20.22
N PHE A 344 -7.49 -8.20 19.03
CA PHE A 344 -6.83 -8.76 17.84
C PHE A 344 -6.37 -7.70 16.84
N SER A 345 -5.92 -6.53 17.33
CA SER A 345 -5.34 -5.51 16.44
C SER A 345 -4.10 -6.05 15.73
N PRO A 346 -3.98 -5.90 14.40
CA PRO A 346 -2.75 -6.17 13.68
C PRO A 346 -1.59 -5.31 14.19
N THR A 347 -0.38 -5.84 14.07
CA THR A 347 0.87 -5.10 14.28
C THR A 347 1.35 -4.53 12.95
N PHE A 348 1.70 -3.25 12.93
CA PHE A 348 2.22 -2.56 11.76
C PHE A 348 3.67 -2.13 11.99
N GLU A 349 4.42 -1.98 10.91
CA GLU A 349 5.82 -1.57 10.95
C GLU A 349 5.98 -0.08 10.63
N ILE A 350 6.94 0.55 11.28
CA ILE A 350 7.45 1.89 10.99
C ILE A 350 8.88 1.72 10.49
N ARG A 351 9.15 2.19 9.28
CA ARG A 351 10.47 2.14 8.64
C ARG A 351 10.91 3.56 8.31
N ALA A 352 11.95 4.01 8.99
CA ALA A 352 12.62 5.25 8.64
C ALA A 352 13.67 4.98 7.56
N GLU A 353 13.56 5.69 6.44
CA GLU A 353 14.58 5.69 5.39
C GLU A 353 15.70 6.66 5.81
N PRO A 354 16.96 6.20 5.91
CA PRO A 354 18.05 7.08 6.27
C PRO A 354 18.37 8.05 5.14
N ASP A 355 18.66 9.28 5.51
CA ASP A 355 19.21 10.32 4.63
C ASP A 355 20.71 10.05 4.43
N LEU A 356 21.14 9.84 3.18
CA LEU A 356 22.52 9.47 2.88
C LEU A 356 23.37 10.73 2.67
N ALA A 357 24.67 10.62 2.94
CA ALA A 357 25.59 11.71 2.63
C ALA A 357 25.73 11.87 1.10
N PRO A 358 25.93 13.10 0.60
CA PRO A 358 26.04 13.35 -0.83
C PRO A 358 27.26 12.65 -1.42
N ARG A 359 27.18 12.28 -2.68
CA ARG A 359 28.28 11.71 -3.45
C ARG A 359 28.82 12.77 -4.40
N VAL A 360 30.12 13.04 -4.33
CA VAL A 360 30.79 13.96 -5.25
C VAL A 360 32.03 13.32 -5.85
N THR A 361 32.19 13.47 -7.15
CA THR A 361 33.32 12.91 -7.90
C THR A 361 33.91 13.97 -8.83
N LEU A 362 35.23 14.16 -8.72
CA LEU A 362 36.03 14.93 -9.66
C LEU A 362 36.46 14.01 -10.80
N GLU A 363 36.02 14.32 -12.02
CA GLU A 363 36.31 13.54 -13.23
C GLU A 363 37.53 14.08 -13.98
N THR A 364 37.65 15.41 -14.06
CA THR A 364 38.80 16.08 -14.68
C THR A 364 39.16 17.31 -13.83
N PRO A 365 40.43 17.51 -13.45
CA PRO A 365 41.55 16.58 -13.61
C PRO A 365 41.43 15.37 -12.67
N ARG A 366 41.68 14.14 -13.18
CA ARG A 366 41.59 12.90 -12.39
C ARG A 366 42.91 12.50 -11.73
N THR A 367 44.01 12.93 -12.31
CA THR A 367 45.39 12.59 -11.93
C THR A 367 46.21 13.86 -11.86
N ASP A 368 47.40 13.74 -11.30
CA ASP A 368 48.32 14.86 -11.24
C ASP A 368 48.67 15.35 -12.65
N LEU A 369 48.54 16.65 -12.87
CA LEU A 369 48.73 17.30 -14.16
C LEU A 369 49.76 18.43 -14.01
N VAL A 370 50.66 18.56 -14.98
CA VAL A 370 51.54 19.73 -15.08
C VAL A 370 50.79 20.77 -15.91
N VAL A 371 50.69 22.01 -15.44
CA VAL A 371 49.92 23.07 -16.11
C VAL A 371 50.72 24.36 -16.21
N ALA A 372 50.46 25.16 -17.24
CA ALA A 372 51.07 26.49 -17.35
C ALA A 372 50.38 27.50 -16.41
N PRO A 373 51.08 28.55 -15.94
CA PRO A 373 50.51 29.56 -15.05
C PRO A 373 49.30 30.32 -15.63
N ASP A 374 49.21 30.42 -16.95
CA ASP A 374 48.17 31.12 -17.72
C ASP A 374 47.17 30.17 -18.38
N GLU A 375 47.20 28.88 -18.02
CA GLU A 375 46.32 27.87 -18.62
C GLU A 375 44.89 27.94 -18.07
N VAL A 376 43.91 27.60 -18.91
CA VAL A 376 42.52 27.43 -18.49
C VAL A 376 42.21 25.95 -18.34
N VAL A 377 42.16 25.47 -17.11
CA VAL A 377 41.89 24.07 -16.78
C VAL A 377 40.39 23.81 -16.74
N THR A 378 39.93 22.74 -17.37
CA THR A 378 38.52 22.34 -17.28
C THR A 378 38.32 21.43 -16.07
N VAL A 379 37.51 21.89 -15.12
CA VAL A 379 37.09 21.13 -13.94
C VAL A 379 35.74 20.49 -14.22
N ASN A 380 35.73 19.18 -14.40
CA ASN A 380 34.52 18.39 -14.60
C ASN A 380 34.30 17.43 -13.44
N GLY A 381 33.05 17.22 -13.09
CA GLY A 381 32.66 16.26 -12.09
C GLY A 381 31.15 16.10 -11.99
N THR A 382 30.73 15.32 -11.01
CA THR A 382 29.32 15.10 -10.71
C THR A 382 29.11 15.15 -9.21
N ALA A 383 28.01 15.77 -8.79
CA ALA A 383 27.53 15.77 -7.42
C ALA A 383 26.10 15.23 -7.40
N ALA A 384 25.82 14.26 -6.53
CA ALA A 384 24.53 13.60 -6.45
C ALA A 384 24.12 13.35 -5.00
N ASP A 385 22.82 13.42 -4.72
CA ASP A 385 22.21 13.21 -3.42
C ASP A 385 20.79 12.66 -3.58
N ASP A 386 20.32 11.87 -2.61
CA ASP A 386 18.98 11.26 -2.63
C ASP A 386 17.87 12.22 -2.21
N VAL A 387 18.16 13.17 -1.30
CA VAL A 387 17.19 14.18 -0.85
C VAL A 387 17.35 15.48 -1.66
N GLY A 388 18.58 15.97 -1.76
CA GLY A 388 18.97 17.13 -2.53
C GLY A 388 20.26 17.79 -2.04
N LEU A 389 20.91 18.50 -2.96
CA LEU A 389 22.10 19.31 -2.77
C LEU A 389 21.71 20.74 -2.42
N ALA A 390 22.32 21.29 -1.36
CA ALA A 390 22.24 22.70 -1.02
C ALA A 390 23.25 23.54 -1.82
N SER A 391 24.48 23.04 -1.96
CA SER A 391 25.55 23.73 -2.68
C SER A 391 26.62 22.78 -3.17
N VAL A 392 27.26 23.15 -4.28
CA VAL A 392 28.49 22.51 -4.76
C VAL A 392 29.54 23.59 -4.97
N ALA A 393 30.77 23.31 -4.58
CA ALA A 393 31.88 24.23 -4.73
C ALA A 393 33.16 23.50 -5.14
N GLN A 394 34.03 24.20 -5.85
CA GLN A 394 35.42 23.80 -6.00
C GLN A 394 36.20 24.36 -4.82
N GLN A 395 36.89 23.49 -4.09
CA GLN A 395 37.88 23.91 -3.11
C GLN A 395 39.28 23.68 -3.67
N PHE A 396 40.15 24.68 -3.55
CA PHE A 396 41.54 24.55 -3.92
C PHE A 396 42.48 25.23 -2.92
N GLN A 397 43.72 24.78 -2.88
CA GLN A 397 44.77 25.32 -2.03
C GLN A 397 46.05 25.45 -2.86
N ILE A 398 46.73 26.59 -2.75
CA ILE A 398 48.03 26.83 -3.38
C ILE A 398 49.12 26.55 -2.33
N ASN A 399 50.03 25.63 -2.66
CA ASN A 399 51.08 25.10 -1.80
C ASN A 399 50.52 24.62 -0.46
N THR A 400 50.80 25.34 0.62
CA THR A 400 50.32 25.08 1.99
C THR A 400 49.45 26.21 2.54
N GLY A 401 48.91 27.08 1.67
CA GLY A 401 48.07 28.22 2.03
C GLY A 401 46.69 27.85 2.59
N PRO A 402 45.77 28.80 2.78
CA PRO A 402 44.39 28.47 3.14
C PRO A 402 43.64 27.81 1.98
N TRP A 403 42.67 26.95 2.29
CA TRP A 403 41.70 26.48 1.30
C TRP A 403 40.81 27.64 0.85
N LEU A 404 40.77 27.87 -0.45
CA LEU A 404 39.88 28.80 -1.11
C LEU A 404 38.70 28.03 -1.69
N GLU A 405 37.52 28.63 -1.68
CA GLU A 405 36.28 28.01 -2.12
C GLU A 405 35.61 28.85 -3.20
N VAL A 406 35.32 28.22 -4.33
CA VAL A 406 34.63 28.83 -5.47
C VAL A 406 33.27 28.15 -5.60
N PRO A 407 32.16 28.87 -5.33
CA PRO A 407 30.83 28.30 -5.46
C PRO A 407 30.52 28.01 -6.92
N LEU A 408 29.94 26.84 -7.16
CA LEU A 408 29.55 26.36 -8.49
C LEU A 408 28.02 26.32 -8.59
N ALA A 409 27.49 26.64 -9.77
CA ALA A 409 26.06 26.62 -9.99
C ALA A 409 25.52 25.17 -10.01
N LEU A 410 24.42 24.94 -9.30
CA LEU A 410 23.69 23.68 -9.35
C LEU A 410 22.83 23.65 -10.62
N ALA A 411 23.09 22.69 -11.51
CA ALA A 411 22.26 22.46 -12.68
C ALA A 411 20.94 21.74 -12.33
N ASN A 412 20.98 20.89 -11.30
CA ASN A 412 19.81 20.18 -10.77
C ASN A 412 20.00 19.96 -9.25
N ARG A 413 18.90 19.78 -8.52
CA ARG A 413 18.91 19.64 -7.06
C ARG A 413 19.41 18.30 -6.57
N THR A 414 19.17 17.19 -7.27
CA THR A 414 19.59 15.84 -6.80
C THR A 414 20.78 15.28 -7.56
N ASN A 415 21.00 15.69 -8.81
CA ASN A 415 22.14 15.25 -9.60
C ASN A 415 22.65 16.38 -10.47
N SER A 416 23.66 17.10 -9.98
CA SER A 416 24.26 18.23 -10.67
C SER A 416 25.56 17.81 -11.36
N PRO A 417 25.63 17.80 -12.70
CA PRO A 417 26.92 17.85 -13.36
C PRO A 417 27.63 19.16 -13.00
N VAL A 418 28.95 19.07 -12.87
CA VAL A 418 29.85 20.19 -12.62
C VAL A 418 30.70 20.37 -13.87
N THR A 419 30.66 21.57 -14.44
CA THR A 419 31.55 21.98 -15.52
C THR A 419 31.99 23.41 -15.27
N HIS A 420 33.28 23.58 -14.98
CA HIS A 420 33.85 24.88 -14.65
C HIS A 420 35.15 25.09 -15.43
N ARG A 421 35.27 26.24 -16.10
CA ARG A 421 36.52 26.66 -16.74
C ARG A 421 37.30 27.49 -15.74
N TRP A 422 38.37 26.91 -15.23
CA TRP A 422 39.19 27.51 -14.20
C TRP A 422 40.40 28.21 -14.82
N ASP A 423 40.37 29.54 -14.82
CA ASP A 423 41.44 30.37 -15.34
C ASP A 423 42.55 30.55 -14.28
N LEU A 424 43.70 29.91 -14.52
CA LEU A 424 44.83 29.93 -13.59
C LEU A 424 45.57 31.28 -13.61
N LEU A 425 45.44 32.09 -14.66
CA LEU A 425 46.10 33.40 -14.77
C LEU A 425 45.71 34.32 -13.62
N LEU A 426 44.44 34.23 -13.18
CA LEU A 426 43.88 35.05 -12.10
C LEU A 426 44.46 34.71 -10.73
N LEU A 427 45.14 33.57 -10.59
CA LEU A 427 45.71 33.11 -9.34
C LEU A 427 47.14 33.60 -9.11
N GLY A 428 47.78 34.22 -10.11
CA GLY A 428 49.13 34.80 -9.98
C GLY A 428 50.21 33.77 -9.65
N LEU A 429 50.14 32.59 -10.26
CA LEU A 429 50.98 31.43 -9.92
C LEU A 429 52.41 31.58 -10.45
N ALA A 430 53.37 31.04 -9.69
CA ALA A 430 54.77 30.92 -10.09
C ALA A 430 55.12 29.49 -10.52
N THR A 431 56.13 29.34 -11.38
CA THR A 431 56.67 28.03 -11.73
C THR A 431 57.17 27.30 -10.48
N GLY A 432 56.69 26.09 -10.26
CA GLY A 432 56.97 25.26 -9.09
C GLY A 432 55.83 25.22 -8.06
N ASP A 433 54.83 26.11 -8.18
CA ASP A 433 53.66 26.09 -7.29
C ASP A 433 52.86 24.81 -7.47
N ARG A 434 52.29 24.31 -6.37
CA ARG A 434 51.42 23.13 -6.36
C ARG A 434 50.01 23.53 -5.98
N ILE A 435 49.03 23.19 -6.79
CA ILE A 435 47.62 23.48 -6.51
C ILE A 435 46.91 22.16 -6.25
N THR A 436 46.37 21.99 -5.05
CA THR A 436 45.50 20.85 -4.76
C THR A 436 44.06 21.31 -4.95
N THR A 437 43.28 20.62 -5.78
CA THR A 437 41.87 20.94 -6.05
C THR A 437 40.97 19.74 -5.77
N ARG A 438 39.75 20.00 -5.31
CA ARG A 438 38.72 18.99 -5.06
C ARG A 438 37.34 19.63 -5.20
N LEU A 439 36.33 18.79 -5.40
CA LEU A 439 34.94 19.20 -5.35
C LEU A 439 34.37 18.90 -3.97
N VAL A 440 33.54 19.82 -3.49
CA VAL A 440 32.81 19.70 -2.22
C VAL A 440 31.34 19.86 -2.52
N ALA A 441 30.54 18.93 -2.01
CA ALA A 441 29.09 18.99 -2.07
C ALA A 441 28.53 19.03 -0.65
N VAL A 442 27.48 19.83 -0.44
CA VAL A 442 26.74 19.93 0.81
C VAL A 442 25.29 19.60 0.50
N ASP A 443 24.70 18.65 1.22
CA ASP A 443 23.29 18.27 1.11
C ASP A 443 22.38 19.31 1.80
N LEU A 444 21.07 19.14 1.68
CA LEU A 444 20.08 20.01 2.33
C LEU A 444 20.06 19.91 3.86
N LYS A 445 20.57 18.81 4.43
CA LYS A 445 20.69 18.60 5.88
C LYS A 445 21.94 19.27 6.47
N GLY A 446 22.89 19.67 5.62
CA GLY A 446 24.18 20.24 5.98
C GLY A 446 25.33 19.23 6.06
N THR A 447 25.12 17.97 5.67
CA THR A 447 26.19 16.98 5.56
C THR A 447 27.08 17.34 4.38
N ARG A 448 28.39 17.28 4.60
CA ARG A 448 29.41 17.65 3.63
C ARG A 448 30.15 16.42 3.14
N ALA A 449 30.33 16.32 1.83
CA ALA A 449 31.15 15.30 1.18
C ALA A 449 32.19 15.93 0.25
N GLU A 450 33.32 15.25 0.10
CA GLU A 450 34.48 15.76 -0.62
C GLU A 450 34.95 14.70 -1.63
N SER A 451 35.37 15.15 -2.81
CA SER A 451 35.91 14.26 -3.83
C SER A 451 37.35 13.86 -3.48
N ALA A 452 37.87 12.84 -4.18
CA ALA A 452 39.32 12.66 -4.25
C ALA A 452 39.98 13.95 -4.77
N PRO A 453 41.07 14.42 -4.13
CA PRO A 453 41.78 15.60 -4.59
C PRO A 453 42.64 15.26 -5.81
N ALA A 454 42.83 16.26 -6.67
CA ALA A 454 43.80 16.22 -7.77
C ALA A 454 44.88 17.28 -7.52
N GLN A 455 46.14 16.98 -7.84
CA GLN A 455 47.23 17.94 -7.74
C GLN A 455 47.63 18.48 -9.11
N LEU A 456 47.78 19.79 -9.21
CA LEU A 456 48.29 20.48 -10.38
C LEU A 456 49.66 21.02 -10.01
N VAL A 457 50.68 20.71 -10.79
CA VAL A 457 52.01 21.28 -10.61
C VAL A 457 52.20 22.35 -11.68
N VAL A 458 52.35 23.60 -11.25
CA VAL A 458 52.60 24.71 -12.15
C VAL A 458 54.01 24.57 -12.69
N GLY A 459 54.12 24.25 -13.97
CA GLY A 459 55.38 24.02 -14.64
C GLY A 459 55.38 24.77 -15.98
N ALA A 460 56.56 24.96 -16.55
CA ALA A 460 56.64 25.20 -17.98
C ALA A 460 56.24 23.90 -18.68
N GLU A 461 54.96 23.72 -19.04
CA GLU A 461 54.57 22.53 -19.79
C GLU A 461 55.38 22.40 -21.09
N PRO A 462 55.69 21.17 -21.55
CA PRO A 462 56.48 20.87 -22.73
C PRO A 462 55.69 21.10 -24.04
N SER A 463 54.93 22.18 -24.14
CA SER A 463 54.43 22.72 -25.41
C SER A 463 55.58 23.07 -26.38
N GLY A 464 56.80 23.21 -25.84
CA GLY A 464 58.05 23.23 -26.58
C GLY A 464 58.34 21.94 -27.37
N SER A 465 57.89 20.74 -26.99
CA SER A 465 58.29 19.54 -27.74
C SER A 465 57.71 19.50 -29.15
N LYS A 466 56.40 19.76 -29.32
CA LYS A 466 55.77 19.73 -30.64
C LYS A 466 56.20 20.93 -31.48
N ARG A 467 56.22 22.12 -30.87
CA ARG A 467 56.65 23.35 -31.54
C ARG A 467 58.14 23.36 -31.87
N ALA A 468 59.00 22.79 -31.02
CA ALA A 468 60.43 22.64 -31.34
C ALA A 468 60.65 21.55 -32.39
N LYS A 469 59.88 20.46 -32.38
CA LYS A 469 59.94 19.44 -33.45
C LYS A 469 59.49 20.02 -34.79
N SER A 470 58.38 20.78 -34.83
CA SER A 470 57.91 21.42 -36.07
C SER A 470 58.87 22.51 -36.56
N LEU A 471 59.46 23.30 -35.65
CA LEU A 471 60.47 24.31 -36.00
C LEU A 471 61.77 23.66 -36.49
N ALA A 472 62.24 22.59 -35.84
CA ALA A 472 63.44 21.86 -36.26
C ALA A 472 63.24 21.17 -37.63
N ALA A 473 62.07 20.56 -37.87
CA ALA A 473 61.73 19.95 -39.16
C ALA A 473 61.68 20.99 -40.29
N ARG A 474 61.14 22.19 -40.01
CA ARG A 474 61.14 23.31 -40.96
C ARG A 474 62.55 23.82 -41.27
N GLN A 475 63.40 23.94 -40.26
CA GLN A 475 64.78 24.38 -40.45
C GLN A 475 65.55 23.38 -41.34
N GLN A 476 65.38 22.08 -41.12
CA GLN A 476 65.97 21.03 -41.97
C GLN A 476 65.45 21.05 -43.41
N LEU A 477 64.17 21.36 -43.61
CA LEU A 477 63.59 21.52 -44.95
C LEU A 477 64.17 22.76 -45.66
N GLN A 478 64.28 23.90 -44.97
CA GLN A 478 64.87 25.11 -45.53
C GLN A 478 66.34 24.89 -45.94
N GLU A 479 67.14 24.26 -45.08
CA GLU A 479 68.54 23.93 -45.40
C GLU A 479 68.65 23.02 -46.64
N ALA A 480 67.74 22.07 -46.80
CA ALA A 480 67.71 21.18 -47.96
C ALA A 480 67.30 21.90 -49.26
N LEU A 481 66.35 22.84 -49.20
CA LEU A 481 65.95 23.68 -50.35
C LEU A 481 67.06 24.65 -50.74
N GLU A 482 67.71 25.30 -49.78
CA GLU A 482 68.87 26.17 -50.04
C GLU A 482 70.02 25.40 -50.69
N ALA A 483 70.26 24.15 -50.26
CA ALA A 483 71.25 23.28 -50.88
C ALA A 483 70.86 22.92 -52.33
N ALA A 484 69.57 22.67 -52.60
CA ALA A 484 69.06 22.43 -53.94
C ALA A 484 69.20 23.66 -54.85
N GLY A 485 68.90 24.86 -54.33
CA GLY A 485 69.12 26.13 -55.03
C GLY A 485 70.60 26.38 -55.36
N LYS A 486 71.52 26.06 -54.44
CA LYS A 486 72.97 26.14 -54.69
C LYS A 486 73.42 25.15 -55.77
N ALA A 487 72.97 23.90 -55.72
CA ALA A 487 73.26 22.91 -56.76
C ALA A 487 72.71 23.34 -58.14
N ALA A 488 71.52 23.93 -58.17
CA ALA A 488 70.92 24.51 -59.36
C ALA A 488 71.73 25.70 -59.91
N ALA A 489 72.28 26.55 -59.04
CA ALA A 489 73.16 27.63 -59.46
C ALA A 489 74.49 27.11 -60.07
N GLU A 490 75.05 26.03 -59.55
CA GLU A 490 76.22 25.36 -60.14
C GLU A 490 75.89 24.72 -61.49
N LEU A 491 74.70 24.11 -61.64
CA LEU A 491 74.22 23.63 -62.93
C LEU A 491 74.11 24.78 -63.95
N ARG A 492 73.67 25.97 -63.52
CA ARG A 492 73.63 27.16 -64.40
C ARG A 492 75.03 27.59 -64.85
N LYS A 493 76.04 27.50 -63.98
CA LYS A 493 77.44 27.78 -64.33
C LYS A 493 78.00 26.78 -65.36
N ALA A 494 77.51 25.54 -65.34
CA ALA A 494 77.89 24.53 -66.34
C ALA A 494 77.42 24.88 -67.77
N TYR A 495 76.51 25.85 -67.92
CA TYR A 495 75.98 26.35 -69.19
C TYR A 495 76.14 27.87 -69.37
N THR A 496 77.26 28.44 -68.90
CA THR A 496 77.63 29.85 -69.20
C THR A 496 77.96 30.03 -70.68
N SER A 497 77.98 31.28 -71.17
CA SER A 497 78.40 31.60 -72.55
C SER A 497 79.79 31.03 -72.90
N GLU A 498 80.72 31.03 -71.95
CA GLU A 498 82.04 30.41 -72.08
C GLU A 498 81.99 28.89 -72.14
N ALA A 499 81.16 28.25 -71.29
CA ALA A 499 80.98 26.80 -71.33
C ALA A 499 80.29 26.35 -72.63
N ILE A 500 79.32 27.12 -73.11
CA ILE A 500 78.64 26.90 -74.39
C ILE A 500 79.62 27.08 -75.56
N ALA A 501 80.51 28.07 -75.50
CA ALA A 501 81.58 28.24 -76.50
C ALA A 501 82.55 27.04 -76.49
N LYS A 502 82.95 26.53 -75.32
CA LYS A 502 83.77 25.31 -75.21
C LYS A 502 83.05 24.07 -75.74
N ILE A 503 81.72 23.97 -75.53
CA ILE A 503 80.85 22.91 -76.04
C ILE A 503 80.71 22.98 -77.58
N ARG A 504 80.75 24.18 -78.18
CA ARG A 504 80.61 24.37 -79.63
C ARG A 504 81.94 24.37 -80.38
N GLU A 505 82.99 24.99 -79.87
CA GLU A 505 84.22 25.31 -80.61
C GLU A 505 85.49 24.66 -80.04
N GLY A 506 85.41 24.00 -78.87
CA GLY A 506 86.56 23.38 -78.21
C GLY A 506 86.98 22.01 -78.78
N ASP A 507 88.16 21.55 -78.40
CA ASP A 507 88.68 20.21 -78.73
C ASP A 507 87.80 19.09 -78.14
N ASP A 508 87.82 17.89 -78.73
CA ASP A 508 86.97 16.75 -78.32
C ASP A 508 87.07 16.44 -76.81
N VAL A 509 88.26 16.58 -76.23
CA VAL A 509 88.51 16.36 -74.79
C VAL A 509 87.84 17.43 -73.93
N GLN A 510 87.91 18.71 -74.32
CA GLN A 510 87.31 19.81 -73.58
C GLN A 510 85.77 19.75 -73.63
N ARG A 511 85.20 19.32 -74.76
CA ARG A 511 83.76 19.09 -74.93
C ARG A 511 83.24 17.97 -74.03
N GLN A 512 83.91 16.82 -74.03
CA GLN A 512 83.52 15.69 -73.18
C GLN A 512 83.62 16.04 -71.69
N GLN A 513 84.65 16.78 -71.28
CA GLN A 513 84.80 17.23 -69.89
C GLN A 513 83.69 18.21 -69.46
N THR A 514 83.29 19.15 -70.32
CA THR A 514 82.23 20.12 -70.00
C THR A 514 80.85 19.47 -69.91
N VAL A 515 80.51 18.56 -70.83
CA VAL A 515 79.23 17.81 -70.77
C VAL A 515 79.20 16.79 -69.64
N ALA A 516 80.34 16.17 -69.31
CA ALA A 516 80.46 15.33 -68.12
C ALA A 516 80.29 16.15 -66.83
N GLY A 517 80.88 17.35 -66.75
CA GLY A 517 80.70 18.29 -65.64
C GLY A 517 79.25 18.72 -65.45
N ALA A 518 78.54 19.03 -66.54
CA ALA A 518 77.10 19.31 -66.50
C ALA A 518 76.28 18.09 -66.01
N GLY A 519 76.71 16.88 -66.35
CA GLY A 519 76.12 15.63 -65.84
C GLY A 519 76.28 15.48 -64.34
N VAL A 520 77.48 15.76 -63.81
CA VAL A 520 77.74 15.76 -62.36
C VAL A 520 76.87 16.79 -61.64
N ALA A 521 76.76 18.01 -62.19
CA ALA A 521 75.91 19.06 -61.62
C ALA A 521 74.42 18.65 -61.61
N LEU A 522 73.91 18.02 -62.67
CA LEU A 522 72.54 17.49 -62.73
C LEU A 522 72.30 16.38 -61.70
N THR A 523 73.25 15.47 -61.51
CA THR A 523 73.16 14.43 -60.47
C THR A 523 73.16 15.03 -59.06
N ASP A 524 73.90 16.11 -58.83
CA ASP A 524 73.87 16.78 -57.52
C ASP A 524 72.54 17.52 -57.28
N VAL A 525 71.99 18.19 -58.30
CA VAL A 525 70.63 18.76 -58.24
C VAL A 525 69.59 17.69 -57.89
N GLN A 526 69.64 16.53 -58.56
CA GLN A 526 68.76 15.40 -58.25
C GLN A 526 68.87 14.98 -56.77
N ARG A 527 70.10 14.82 -56.28
CA ARG A 527 70.36 14.40 -54.90
C ARG A 527 69.80 15.40 -53.88
N GLN A 528 69.94 16.71 -54.12
CA GLN A 528 69.42 17.72 -53.20
C GLN A 528 67.89 17.83 -53.25
N LEU A 529 67.27 17.72 -54.43
CA LEU A 529 65.81 17.69 -54.57
C LEU A 529 65.20 16.46 -53.87
N ASP A 530 65.86 15.29 -53.94
CA ASP A 530 65.43 14.09 -53.21
C ASP A 530 65.56 14.25 -51.69
N ARG A 531 66.59 14.97 -51.21
CA ARG A 531 66.74 15.31 -49.78
C ARG A 531 65.65 16.26 -49.32
N ALA A 532 65.38 17.32 -50.08
CA ALA A 532 64.31 18.26 -49.78
C ALA A 532 62.95 17.55 -49.71
N ALA A 533 62.70 16.57 -50.59
CA ALA A 533 61.44 15.83 -50.58
C ALA A 533 61.28 14.97 -49.31
N LYS A 534 62.35 14.33 -48.84
CA LYS A 534 62.34 13.57 -47.58
C LYS A 534 62.11 14.47 -46.36
N GLN A 535 62.72 15.66 -46.35
CA GLN A 535 62.54 16.62 -45.26
C GLN A 535 61.13 17.22 -45.26
N LEU A 536 60.54 17.42 -46.43
CA LEU A 536 59.17 17.88 -46.56
C LEU A 536 58.16 16.88 -45.97
N ASP A 537 58.33 15.58 -46.24
CA ASP A 537 57.48 14.53 -45.66
C ASP A 537 57.57 14.53 -44.12
N GLY A 538 58.77 14.79 -43.56
CA GLY A 538 58.98 14.95 -42.12
C GLY A 538 58.26 16.18 -41.56
N ALA A 539 58.40 17.33 -42.23
CA ALA A 539 57.73 18.57 -41.85
C ALA A 539 56.19 18.46 -41.92
N MET A 540 55.65 17.79 -42.93
CA MET A 540 54.19 17.58 -43.05
C MET A 540 53.59 16.70 -41.96
N ARG A 541 54.35 15.75 -41.40
CA ARG A 541 53.88 14.89 -40.28
C ARG A 541 53.79 15.64 -38.96
N GLU A 542 54.64 16.65 -38.77
CA GLU A 542 54.73 17.44 -37.54
C GLU A 542 53.97 18.78 -37.64
N ALA A 543 53.40 19.09 -38.80
CA ALA A 543 52.67 20.33 -39.08
C ALA A 543 51.28 20.35 -38.44
N ASP A 544 50.91 21.49 -37.84
CA ASP A 544 49.55 21.72 -37.36
C ASP A 544 48.59 22.02 -38.54
N ALA A 545 47.32 21.67 -38.35
CA ALA A 545 46.28 21.89 -39.35
C ALA A 545 46.05 23.40 -39.61
N GLY A 546 45.78 23.75 -40.88
CA GLY A 546 45.47 25.11 -41.29
C GLY A 546 46.53 25.70 -42.23
N ARG A 547 46.96 26.94 -41.97
CA ARG A 547 47.85 27.69 -42.87
C ARG A 547 49.20 27.01 -43.11
N GLU A 548 49.77 26.42 -42.06
CA GLU A 548 51.07 25.75 -42.10
C GLU A 548 51.07 24.52 -43.03
N ALA A 549 50.07 23.65 -42.91
CA ALA A 549 49.91 22.52 -43.82
C ALA A 549 49.68 22.97 -45.28
N ALA A 550 48.97 24.09 -45.50
CA ALA A 550 48.72 24.62 -46.84
C ALA A 550 50.00 25.11 -47.53
N GLU A 551 50.86 25.86 -46.82
CA GLU A 551 52.15 26.34 -47.33
C GLU A 551 53.09 25.17 -47.69
N LEU A 552 53.19 24.15 -46.83
CA LEU A 552 53.99 22.95 -47.11
C LEU A 552 53.45 22.15 -48.31
N THR A 553 52.13 22.11 -48.48
CA THR A 553 51.50 21.44 -49.63
C THR A 553 51.82 22.16 -50.95
N THR A 554 51.80 23.50 -50.96
CA THR A 554 52.20 24.29 -52.13
C THR A 554 53.67 24.04 -52.48
N LEU A 555 54.54 24.01 -51.48
CA LEU A 555 55.96 23.72 -51.66
C LEU A 555 56.20 22.29 -52.16
N GLY A 556 55.41 21.32 -51.69
CA GLY A 556 55.43 19.94 -52.19
C GLY A 556 55.04 19.81 -53.65
N ASN A 557 54.04 20.57 -54.10
CA ASN A 557 53.65 20.60 -55.50
C ASN A 557 54.78 21.16 -56.39
N ALA A 558 55.43 22.25 -55.96
CA ALA A 558 56.56 22.82 -56.66
C ALA A 558 57.74 21.83 -56.73
N LEU A 559 58.12 21.24 -55.60
CA LEU A 559 59.21 20.27 -55.53
C LEU A 559 58.94 19.02 -56.38
N SER A 560 57.69 18.56 -56.42
CA SER A 560 57.26 17.47 -57.30
C SER A 560 57.41 17.84 -58.78
N ALA A 561 57.02 19.06 -59.19
CA ALA A 561 57.18 19.53 -60.56
C ALA A 561 58.66 19.61 -60.97
N ALA A 562 59.53 20.12 -60.10
CA ALA A 562 60.98 20.14 -60.34
C ALA A 562 61.54 18.73 -60.57
N ARG A 563 61.13 17.76 -59.72
CA ARG A 563 61.68 16.40 -59.71
C ARG A 563 61.10 15.49 -60.80
N ARG A 564 59.81 15.63 -61.12
CA ARG A 564 59.11 14.72 -62.05
C ARG A 564 59.03 15.25 -63.47
N ASP A 565 59.07 16.57 -63.66
CA ASP A 565 58.90 17.17 -64.98
C ASP A 565 60.18 17.82 -65.49
N LEU A 566 60.81 18.70 -64.70
CA LEU A 566 61.95 19.51 -65.17
C LEU A 566 63.27 18.74 -65.15
N LEU A 567 63.54 18.00 -64.08
CA LEU A 567 64.79 17.24 -63.91
C LEU A 567 64.96 16.14 -64.96
N PRO A 568 63.96 15.27 -65.23
CA PRO A 568 64.10 14.23 -66.25
C PRO A 568 64.29 14.81 -67.64
N ARG A 569 63.63 15.93 -67.97
CA ARG A 569 63.83 16.64 -69.24
C ARG A 569 65.27 17.15 -69.38
N ALA A 570 65.82 17.78 -68.35
CA ALA A 570 67.20 18.24 -68.36
C ALA A 570 68.22 17.08 -68.46
N GLN A 571 67.91 15.92 -67.85
CA GLN A 571 68.72 14.71 -67.98
C GLN A 571 68.68 14.14 -69.40
N MET A 572 67.48 14.02 -69.98
CA MET A 572 67.28 13.53 -71.35
C MET A 572 67.98 14.43 -72.38
N ASP A 573 67.82 15.75 -72.29
CA ASP A 573 68.44 16.68 -73.25
C ASP A 573 69.97 16.68 -73.13
N ARG A 574 70.51 16.52 -71.91
CA ARG A 574 71.95 16.35 -71.71
C ARG A 574 72.46 15.02 -72.26
N GLU A 575 71.70 13.93 -72.11
CA GLU A 575 72.06 12.61 -72.67
C GLU A 575 72.02 12.63 -74.21
N ALA A 576 71.01 13.27 -74.80
CA ALA A 576 70.93 13.52 -76.23
C ALA A 576 72.15 14.33 -76.72
N LEU A 577 72.51 15.40 -76.00
CA LEU A 577 73.73 16.18 -76.27
C LEU A 577 75.00 15.34 -76.17
N ALA A 578 75.13 14.49 -75.14
CA ALA A 578 76.29 13.62 -74.94
C ALA A 578 76.42 12.55 -76.02
N LYS A 579 75.29 12.07 -76.58
CA LYS A 579 75.26 11.11 -77.68
C LYS A 579 75.59 11.76 -79.02
N GLU A 580 75.01 12.92 -79.33
CA GLU A 580 75.31 13.72 -80.54
C GLU A 580 76.81 14.04 -80.61
N MET A 581 77.43 14.40 -79.47
CA MET A 581 78.86 14.65 -79.37
C MET A 581 79.77 13.44 -79.66
N ARG A 582 79.25 12.21 -79.64
CA ARG A 582 80.00 10.99 -79.98
C ARG A 582 79.83 10.58 -81.44
N GLU A 583 78.76 11.01 -82.12
CA GLU A 583 78.29 10.38 -83.37
C GLU A 583 78.11 11.35 -84.56
N LEU A 584 77.90 12.66 -84.39
CA LEU A 584 77.52 13.59 -85.47
C LEU A 584 78.18 14.99 -85.39
N PRO A 585 78.47 15.67 -86.52
CA PRO A 585 79.01 17.04 -86.55
C PRO A 585 77.97 18.17 -86.50
N GLU A 586 76.67 17.88 -86.67
CA GLU A 586 75.60 18.88 -86.53
C GLU A 586 75.25 19.09 -85.05
N ARG A 587 75.01 20.35 -84.65
CA ARG A 587 75.05 20.81 -83.26
C ARG A 587 73.72 21.44 -82.84
N SER A 588 72.65 20.66 -82.93
CA SER A 588 71.28 21.16 -82.74
C SER A 588 70.81 21.12 -81.28
N ASN A 589 71.22 20.09 -80.50
CA ASN A 589 70.66 19.85 -79.16
C ASN A 589 71.31 20.68 -78.04
N VAL A 590 72.38 21.43 -78.32
CA VAL A 590 73.04 22.33 -77.34
C VAL A 590 72.04 23.34 -76.78
N ASN A 591 71.21 23.93 -77.65
CA ASN A 591 70.25 24.95 -77.24
C ASN A 591 69.11 24.37 -76.39
N GLU A 592 68.70 23.12 -76.63
CA GLU A 592 67.65 22.46 -75.87
C GLU A 592 68.16 22.08 -74.47
N ALA A 593 69.35 21.49 -74.38
CA ALA A 593 70.01 21.17 -73.11
C ALA A 593 70.27 22.42 -72.24
N VAL A 594 70.68 23.54 -72.85
CA VAL A 594 70.84 24.82 -72.13
C VAL A 594 69.48 25.32 -71.61
N LYS A 595 68.43 25.29 -72.45
CA LYS A 595 67.10 25.78 -72.06
C LYS A 595 66.48 24.93 -70.94
N SER A 596 66.59 23.60 -70.99
CA SER A 596 66.03 22.74 -69.96
C SER A 596 66.83 22.81 -68.65
N ALA A 597 68.16 22.90 -68.71
CA ALA A 597 68.99 23.10 -67.53
C ALA A 597 68.75 24.48 -66.87
N GLN A 598 68.61 25.55 -67.66
CA GLN A 598 68.28 26.89 -67.15
C GLN A 598 66.87 26.93 -66.53
N ARG A 599 65.87 26.32 -67.16
CA ARG A 599 64.52 26.23 -66.60
C ARG A 599 64.49 25.47 -65.27
N LEU A 600 65.19 24.35 -65.19
CA LEU A 600 65.33 23.60 -63.93
C LEU A 600 66.02 24.46 -62.86
N ALA A 601 67.09 25.17 -63.22
CA ALA A 601 67.83 25.99 -62.30
C ALA A 601 67.02 27.20 -61.78
N ASP A 602 66.34 27.91 -62.68
CA ASP A 602 65.50 29.07 -62.33
C ASP A 602 64.29 28.64 -61.49
N PHE A 603 63.65 27.53 -61.83
CA PHE A 603 62.53 27.00 -61.05
C PHE A 603 62.98 26.53 -59.66
N THR A 604 64.15 25.88 -59.55
CA THR A 604 64.71 25.43 -58.27
C THR A 604 65.19 26.59 -57.39
N ALA A 605 65.57 27.73 -57.98
CA ALA A 605 65.96 28.93 -57.23
C ALA A 605 64.77 29.77 -56.75
N GLN A 606 63.57 29.57 -57.30
CA GLN A 606 62.33 30.23 -56.86
C GLN A 606 61.63 29.50 -55.71
N MET A 607 61.91 28.20 -55.55
CA MET A 607 61.52 27.38 -54.39
C MET A 607 62.42 27.70 -53.20
#